data_AF-A0A1Q7CRY3-F1
#
_entry.id   AF-A0A1Q7CRY3-F1
#
_cell.length_a   1.000
_cell.length_b   1.000
_cell.length_c   1.000
_cell.angle_alpha   90.00
_cell.angle_beta   90.00
_cell.angle_gamma   90.00
#
_symmetry.space_group_name_H-M   'P 1'
#
loop_
_entity.id
_entity.type
_entity.pdbx_description
1 polymer ?
#
loop_
_entity_poly.entity_id
_entity_poly.type
_entity_poly.pdbx_seq_one_letter_code
_entity_poly.pdbx_strand_id
1 'polypeptide(L)'
;MRADVLKIGHHGSKNSTMPEFPAAVQPRVGIISAGENNPYGHPGPELLERLENAGIRVLRTDRDGAVQVMTDGQQLEISCFVACPSAVNAAPSAEAPDRKQDQEKK
;
A
#
# COMPACT_ATOMS: atom_id res chain seq x y z
N MET A 1 -4.85 -14.06 -5.13
CA MET A 1 -4.36 -13.84 -3.76
C MET A 1 -4.69 -12.40 -3.39
N ARG A 2 -5.09 -12.09 -2.16
CA ARG A 2 -5.48 -10.74 -1.73
C ARG A 2 -4.71 -10.35 -0.48
N ALA A 3 -4.41 -9.07 -0.30
CA ALA A 3 -3.80 -8.57 0.93
C ALA A 3 -4.34 -7.18 1.28
N ASP A 4 -4.29 -6.82 2.57
CA ASP A 4 -4.63 -5.48 3.04
C ASP A 4 -3.43 -4.53 2.99
N VAL A 5 -2.26 -5.05 3.34
CA VAL A 5 -1.01 -4.31 3.45
C VAL A 5 0.05 -4.99 2.60
N LEU A 6 0.77 -4.20 1.79
CA LEU A 6 1.90 -4.64 0.99
C LEU A 6 3.18 -3.94 1.44
N LYS A 7 4.20 -4.72 1.80
CA LYS A 7 5.56 -4.18 1.92
C LYS A 7 6.12 -3.93 0.53
N ILE A 8 6.45 -2.67 0.24
CA ILE A 8 7.04 -2.28 -1.04
C ILE A 8 8.50 -2.75 -1.08
N GLY A 9 8.87 -3.33 -2.22
CA GLY A 9 10.19 -3.92 -2.45
C GLY A 9 11.27 -2.86 -2.65
N HIS A 10 12.53 -3.25 -2.42
CA HIS A 10 13.72 -2.47 -2.76
C HIS A 10 13.61 -0.97 -2.40
N HIS A 11 13.21 -0.66 -1.17
CA HIS A 11 13.10 0.72 -0.66
C HIS A 11 12.27 1.68 -1.51
N GLY A 12 11.47 1.16 -2.43
CA GLY A 12 10.73 1.94 -3.40
C GLY A 12 11.53 2.37 -4.64
N SER A 13 12.46 1.55 -5.12
CA SER A 13 13.12 1.77 -6.42
C SER A 13 12.11 1.84 -7.57
N LYS A 14 12.40 2.63 -8.61
CA LYS A 14 11.51 2.81 -9.79
C LYS A 14 11.15 1.50 -10.52
N ASN A 15 12.05 0.52 -10.48
CA ASN A 15 11.89 -0.80 -11.11
C ASN A 15 11.39 -1.88 -10.12
N SER A 16 11.13 -1.51 -8.86
CA SER A 16 10.53 -2.41 -7.88
C SER A 16 9.02 -2.46 -8.01
N THR A 17 8.39 -3.49 -7.43
CA THR A 17 6.92 -3.60 -7.31
C THR A 17 6.21 -3.22 -8.62
N MET A 18 6.49 -4.00 -9.66
CA MET A 18 5.95 -3.80 -11.01
C MET A 18 4.42 -3.89 -11.01
N PRO A 19 3.71 -3.16 -11.90
CA PRO A 19 2.27 -2.97 -11.84
C PRO A 19 1.43 -4.25 -11.75
N GLU A 20 1.92 -5.35 -12.32
CA GLU A 20 1.23 -6.64 -12.38
C GLU A 20 1.00 -7.20 -10.98
N PHE A 21 1.94 -6.99 -10.05
CA PHE A 21 1.84 -7.55 -8.71
C PHE A 21 0.82 -6.82 -7.82
N PRO A 22 0.85 -5.48 -7.66
CA PRO A 22 -0.22 -4.76 -6.97
C PRO A 22 -1.60 -4.94 -7.62
N ALA A 23 -1.67 -5.08 -8.95
CA ALA A 23 -2.94 -5.37 -9.63
C ALA A 23 -3.52 -6.74 -9.23
N ALA A 24 -2.66 -7.75 -9.07
CA ALA A 24 -3.08 -9.09 -8.66
C ALA A 24 -3.42 -9.18 -7.17
N VAL A 25 -2.70 -8.45 -6.30
CA VAL A 25 -2.83 -8.54 -4.83
C VAL A 25 -3.85 -7.54 -4.25
N GLN A 26 -4.08 -6.43 -4.96
CA GLN A 26 -5.01 -5.36 -4.61
C GLN A 26 -4.87 -4.83 -3.16
N PRO A 27 -3.66 -4.43 -2.71
CA PRO A 27 -3.46 -3.91 -1.36
C PRO A 27 -4.13 -2.55 -1.17
N ARG A 28 -4.61 -2.29 0.05
CA ARG A 28 -5.14 -0.97 0.45
C ARG A 28 -4.02 -0.02 0.86
N VAL A 29 -2.98 -0.57 1.49
CA VAL A 29 -1.83 0.19 2.03
C VAL A 29 -0.52 -0.39 1.52
N GLY A 30 0.41 0.47 1.12
CA GLY A 30 1.78 0.14 0.75
C GLY A 30 2.78 0.76 1.73
N ILE A 31 3.70 -0.04 2.29
CA ILE A 31 4.72 0.44 3.24
C ILE A 31 6.11 0.42 2.59
N ILE A 32 6.68 1.60 2.41
CA ILE A 32 8.03 1.83 1.89
C ILE A 32 8.98 1.99 3.09
N SER A 33 10.00 1.15 3.15
CA SER A 33 11.08 1.35 4.12
C SER A 33 12.19 2.10 3.41
N ALA A 34 12.39 3.35 3.80
CA ALA A 34 13.42 4.25 3.28
C ALA A 34 14.04 5.01 4.46
N GLY A 35 15.31 5.40 4.31
CA GLY A 35 15.97 6.30 5.24
C GLY A 35 15.73 7.76 4.84
N GLU A 36 15.74 8.65 5.82
CA GLU A 36 15.76 10.09 5.56
C GLU A 36 17.01 10.45 4.74
N ASN A 37 16.87 11.31 3.73
CA ASN A 37 17.95 11.69 2.81
C ASN A 37 18.64 10.49 2.12
N ASN A 38 17.87 9.45 1.79
CA ASN A 38 18.39 8.25 1.12
C ASN A 38 19.24 8.62 -0.13
N PRO A 39 20.56 8.34 -0.13
CA PRO A 39 21.46 8.77 -1.21
C PRO A 39 21.18 8.07 -2.55
N TYR A 40 20.43 6.97 -2.55
CA TYR A 40 19.99 6.28 -3.77
C TYR A 40 18.79 6.96 -4.45
N GLY A 41 18.21 7.99 -3.83
CA GLY A 41 17.04 8.68 -4.36
C GLY A 41 15.75 7.85 -4.31
N HIS A 42 15.64 6.94 -3.32
CA HIS A 42 14.44 6.12 -3.12
C HIS A 42 13.63 6.60 -1.91
N PRO A 43 12.28 6.57 -1.96
CA PRO A 43 11.47 6.06 -3.06
C PRO A 43 11.48 6.93 -4.32
N GLY A 44 11.54 6.30 -5.49
CA GLY A 44 11.56 6.98 -6.79
C GLY A 44 10.17 7.49 -7.19
N PRO A 45 10.09 8.62 -7.92
CA PRO A 45 8.81 9.24 -8.29
C PRO A 45 7.94 8.33 -9.16
N GLU A 46 8.53 7.55 -10.07
CA GLU A 46 7.79 6.66 -10.98
C GLU A 46 7.05 5.55 -10.23
N LEU A 47 7.63 5.09 -9.11
CA LEU A 47 6.94 4.13 -8.25
C LEU A 47 5.82 4.80 -7.46
N LEU A 48 6.07 5.99 -6.89
CA LEU A 48 5.07 6.70 -6.10
C LEU A 48 3.81 7.00 -6.95
N GLU A 49 4.01 7.49 -8.17
CA GLU A 49 2.94 7.71 -9.14
C GLU A 49 2.18 6.42 -9.47
N ARG A 50 2.89 5.31 -9.67
CA ARG A 50 2.26 4.00 -9.91
C ARG A 50 1.39 3.55 -8.75
N LEU A 51 1.86 3.71 -7.50
CA LEU A 51 1.12 3.33 -6.31
C LEU A 51 -0.11 4.22 -6.12
N GLU A 52 0.03 5.54 -6.36
CA GLU A 52 -1.07 6.50 -6.33
C GLU A 52 -2.14 6.18 -7.38
N ASN A 53 -1.74 5.93 -8.63
CA ASN A 53 -2.65 5.54 -9.71
C ASN A 53 -3.35 4.21 -9.45
N ALA A 54 -2.74 3.31 -8.67
CA ALA A 54 -3.34 2.07 -8.22
C ALA A 54 -4.28 2.25 -7.01
N GLY A 55 -4.45 3.47 -6.49
CA GLY A 55 -5.27 3.77 -5.31
C GLY A 55 -4.68 3.28 -4.00
N ILE A 56 -3.37 2.99 -3.97
CA ILE A 56 -2.69 2.42 -2.81
C ILE A 56 -2.24 3.56 -1.91
N ARG A 57 -2.69 3.56 -0.65
CA ARG A 57 -2.25 4.54 0.34
C ARG A 57 -0.82 4.23 0.76
N VAL A 58 0.08 5.20 0.65
CA VAL A 58 1.51 4.97 0.89
C VAL A 58 1.92 5.49 2.27
N LEU A 59 2.64 4.65 3.02
CA LEU A 59 3.39 5.02 4.22
C LEU A 59 4.89 4.88 3.95
N ARG A 60 5.69 5.78 4.49
CA ARG A 60 7.15 5.79 4.32
C ARG A 60 7.87 6.01 5.63
N THR A 61 8.84 5.16 5.94
CA THR A 61 9.58 5.27 7.21
C THR A 61 10.47 6.50 7.32
N ASP A 62 10.82 7.14 6.20
CA ASP A 62 11.60 8.38 6.17
C ASP A 62 10.76 9.63 6.48
N ARG A 63 9.43 9.55 6.42
CA ARG A 63 8.52 10.68 6.70
C ARG A 63 7.63 10.42 7.91
N ASP A 64 7.10 9.20 8.01
CA ASP A 64 6.09 8.79 8.98
C ASP A 64 6.73 8.13 10.22
N GLY A 65 8.04 7.88 10.18
CA GLY A 65 8.79 7.15 11.21
C GLY A 65 8.56 5.65 11.16
N ALA A 66 8.85 4.94 12.25
CA ALA A 66 8.54 3.52 12.34
C ALA A 66 7.03 3.29 12.15
N VAL A 67 6.66 2.39 11.23
CA VAL A 67 5.27 2.02 10.95
C VAL A 67 5.00 0.67 11.58
N GLN A 68 3.99 0.60 12.45
CA GLN A 68 3.52 -0.63 13.08
C GLN A 68 2.18 -1.02 12.47
N VAL A 69 2.04 -2.30 12.16
CA VAL A 69 0.78 -2.90 11.70
C VAL A 69 0.42 -4.00 12.67
N MET A 70 -0.71 -3.87 13.33
CA MET A 70 -1.25 -4.86 14.27
C MET A 70 -2.56 -5.41 13.74
N THR A 71 -2.76 -6.72 13.89
CA THR A 71 -3.99 -7.37 13.48
C THR A 71 -4.27 -8.60 14.33
N ASP A 72 -5.55 -8.86 14.58
CA ASP A 72 -6.08 -10.10 15.16
C ASP A 72 -6.64 -11.05 14.08
N GLY A 73 -6.51 -10.69 12.79
CA GLY A 73 -7.08 -11.40 11.65
C GLY A 73 -8.45 -10.89 11.20
N GLN A 74 -9.09 -10.00 11.95
CA GLN A 74 -10.35 -9.33 11.56
C GLN A 74 -10.19 -7.80 11.48
N GLN A 75 -9.45 -7.23 12.43
CA GLN A 75 -9.17 -5.80 12.50
C GLN A 75 -7.71 -5.55 12.16
N LEU A 76 -7.46 -4.42 11.51
CA LEU A 76 -6.12 -3.97 11.15
C LEU A 76 -5.92 -2.56 11.68
N GLU A 77 -4.94 -2.39 12.56
CA GLU A 77 -4.54 -1.12 13.13
C GLU A 77 -3.17 -0.73 12.61
N ILE A 78 -3.02 0.54 12.21
CA ILE A 78 -1.76 1.09 11.75
C ILE A 78 -1.41 2.30 12.62
N SER A 79 -0.18 2.32 13.12
CA SER A 79 0.37 3.47 13.85
C SER A 79 1.74 3.84 13.29
N CYS A 80 2.11 5.11 13.45
CA CYS A 80 3.33 5.70 12.91
C CYS A 80 4.02 6.47 14.03
N PHE A 81 5.34 6.32 14.14
CA PHE A 81 6.11 6.93 15.22
C PHE A 81 6.17 8.46 15.13
N VAL A 82 6.21 9.02 13.92
CA VAL A 82 6.22 10.48 13.70
C VAL A 82 4.81 10.99 13.44
N ALA A 83 4.18 10.57 12.35
CA ALA A 83 2.82 10.95 12.01
C ALA A 83 2.25 10.01 10.94
N CYS A 84 1.01 9.54 11.12
CA CYS A 84 0.32 8.85 10.04
C CYS A 84 -0.43 9.86 9.15
N PRO A 85 -0.36 9.74 7.82
CA PRO A 85 -1.25 10.45 6.92
C PRO A 85 -2.71 10.24 7.31
N SER A 86 -3.52 11.29 7.36
CA SER A 86 -4.95 11.18 7.74
C SER A 86 -5.73 10.17 6.89
N ALA A 87 -5.26 9.94 5.65
CA ALA A 87 -5.83 8.97 4.74
C ALA A 87 -5.65 7.50 5.16
N VAL A 88 -4.64 7.13 5.97
CA VAL A 88 -4.45 5.72 6.37
C VAL A 88 -5.36 5.29 7.52
N ASN A 89 -5.79 6.22 8.36
CA ASN A 89 -6.70 5.95 9.49
C ASN A 89 -8.19 5.99 9.10
N ALA A 90 -8.51 6.39 7.86
CA ALA A 90 -9.86 6.27 7.34
C ALA A 90 -10.18 4.77 7.21
N ALA A 91 -11.11 4.30 8.06
CA ALA A 91 -11.71 2.97 8.00
C ALA A 91 -12.00 2.58 6.55
N PRO A 92 -11.95 1.28 6.20
CA PRO A 92 -12.26 0.87 4.84
C PRO A 92 -13.67 1.31 4.45
N SER A 93 -13.76 2.29 3.55
CA SER A 93 -15.00 2.56 2.85
C SER A 93 -15.28 1.35 1.96
N ALA A 94 -16.31 0.62 2.39
CA ALA A 94 -17.17 -0.30 1.66
C ALA A 94 -16.51 -1.49 0.95
N GLU A 95 -17.13 -2.65 1.20
CA GLU A 95 -17.03 -3.88 0.41
C GLU A 95 -16.85 -3.58 -1.09
N ALA A 96 -15.88 -4.27 -1.70
CA ALA A 96 -15.88 -4.42 -3.14
C ALA A 96 -17.28 -4.90 -3.55
N PRO A 97 -17.91 -4.32 -4.59
CA PRO A 97 -19.22 -4.77 -5.01
C PRO A 97 -19.11 -6.24 -5.37
N ASP A 98 -19.95 -7.04 -4.72
CA ASP A 98 -20.19 -8.43 -5.03
C ASP A 98 -20.53 -8.51 -6.53
N ARG A 99 -19.53 -8.84 -7.35
CA ARG A 99 -19.77 -9.14 -8.76
C ARG A 99 -20.47 -10.48 -8.78
N LYS A 100 -21.81 -10.42 -8.79
CA LYS A 100 -22.65 -11.54 -9.20
C LYS A 100 -22.02 -12.16 -10.44
N GLN A 101 -21.64 -13.42 -10.30
CA GLN A 101 -21.36 -14.29 -11.42
C GLN A 101 -22.68 -14.47 -12.18
N ASP A 102 -22.92 -13.63 -13.17
CA ASP A 102 -23.90 -13.98 -14.20
C ASP A 102 -23.17 -14.80 -15.26
N GLN A 103 -23.26 -16.11 -15.03
CA GLN A 103 -23.07 -17.17 -15.99
C GLN A 103 -23.81 -16.84 -17.30
N GLU A 104 -23.09 -16.99 -18.40
CA GLU A 104 -23.50 -17.77 -19.56
C GLU A 104 -24.99 -17.74 -19.94
N LYS A 105 -25.29 -16.99 -21.02
CA LYS A 105 -26.39 -17.40 -21.89
C LYS A 105 -26.09 -17.10 -23.36
N LYS A 106 -25.75 -18.20 -24.03
CA LYS A 106 -25.90 -18.52 -25.45
C LYS A 106 -24.73 -18.22 -26.40
#